data_AF-A0A9Q3IB53-F1
#
_entry.id   AF-A0A9Q3IB53-F1
#
_cell.length_a   1.000
_cell.length_b   1.000
_cell.length_c   1.000
_cell.angle_alpha   90.00
_cell.angle_beta   90.00
_cell.angle_gamma   90.00
#
_symmetry.space_group_name_H-M   'P 1'
#
loop_
_entity.id
_entity.type
_entity.pdbx_description
1 polymer ?
#
loop_
_entity_poly.entity_id
_entity_poly.type
_entity_poly.pdbx_seq_one_letter_code
_entity_poly.pdbx_strand_id
1 'polypeptide(L)'
;MEQRLNFAWQHLNWTIEQWSRVIWTNESSFELGKRSTRTRVWRTPQEKYEVESMTINHQLGRRSFMVWGALCGAIQSELVFLPPGQRSAVNFILNVYEPGLLPFYDELIDAGVAENYDQLTLMEDGAPIHTAQVSNDWRQ
;
A
#
# COMPACT_ATOMS: atom_id res chain seq x y z
N MET A 1 -11.39 19.16 2.53
CA MET A 1 -10.37 20.16 2.93
C MET A 1 -10.33 20.32 4.44
N GLU A 2 -11.47 20.56 5.10
CA GLU A 2 -11.56 20.73 6.56
C GLU A 2 -10.99 19.55 7.38
N GLN A 3 -11.34 18.30 7.03
CA GLN A 3 -10.78 17.11 7.71
C GLN A 3 -9.26 17.02 7.61
N ARG A 4 -8.70 17.32 6.43
CA ARG A 4 -7.23 17.33 6.21
C ARG A 4 -6.56 18.45 7.01
N LEU A 5 -7.21 19.62 7.09
CA LEU A 5 -6.73 20.74 7.87
C LEU A 5 -6.73 20.42 9.37
N ASN A 6 -7.81 19.81 9.87
CA ASN A 6 -7.91 19.40 11.27
C ASN A 6 -6.84 18.36 11.62
N PHE A 7 -6.65 17.34 10.76
CA PHE A 7 -5.57 16.36 10.92
C PHE A 7 -4.20 17.06 11.01
N ALA A 8 -3.90 17.98 10.08
CA ALA A 8 -2.64 18.71 10.09
C ALA A 8 -2.45 19.55 11.37
N TRP A 9 -3.51 20.21 11.86
CA TRP A 9 -3.46 20.96 13.12
C TRP A 9 -3.23 20.08 14.34
N GLN A 10 -3.93 18.95 14.43
CA GLN A 10 -3.80 18.00 15.54
C GLN A 10 -2.39 17.42 15.65
N HIS A 11 -1.71 17.23 14.51
CA HIS A 11 -0.39 16.63 14.44
C HIS A 11 0.74 17.66 14.20
N LEU A 12 0.43 18.97 14.22
CA LEU A 12 1.39 20.02 13.89
C LEU A 12 2.63 20.02 14.79
N ASN A 13 2.42 19.75 16.08
CA ASN A 13 3.47 19.76 17.10
C ASN A 13 3.95 18.36 17.48
N TRP A 14 3.63 17.34 16.67
CA TRP A 14 4.14 15.99 16.92
C TRP A 14 5.66 15.95 16.75
N THR A 15 6.31 15.34 17.73
CA THR A 15 7.76 15.11 17.75
C THR A 15 8.15 13.99 16.80
N ILE A 16 9.44 13.92 16.46
CA ILE A 16 9.99 12.80 15.65
C ILE A 16 9.69 11.45 16.32
N GLU A 17 9.75 11.39 17.65
CA GLU A 17 9.45 10.17 18.41
C GLU A 17 7.98 9.74 18.28
N GLN A 18 7.06 10.69 18.28
CA GLN A 18 5.64 10.38 18.03
C GLN A 18 5.42 9.88 16.61
N TRP A 19 6.07 10.51 15.62
CA TRP A 19 6.01 10.05 14.22
C TRP A 19 6.66 8.69 14.02
N SER A 20 7.73 8.36 14.77
CA SER A 20 8.40 7.06 14.65
C SER A 20 7.60 5.89 15.21
N ARG A 21 6.50 6.15 15.94
CA ARG A 21 5.57 5.14 16.46
C ARG A 21 4.32 4.96 15.58
N VAL A 22 4.27 5.63 14.43
CA VAL A 22 3.18 5.47 13.46
C VAL A 22 3.53 4.34 12.49
N ILE A 23 2.66 3.34 12.41
CA ILE A 23 2.69 2.27 11.43
C ILE A 23 1.95 2.76 10.20
N TRP A 24 2.70 3.11 9.15
CA TRP A 24 2.14 3.51 7.87
C TRP A 24 1.95 2.28 7.00
N THR A 25 0.74 2.02 6.55
CA THR A 25 0.43 0.89 5.67
C THR A 25 -0.16 1.38 4.36
N ASN A 26 0.04 0.61 3.29
CA ASN A 26 -0.63 0.87 2.02
C ASN A 26 -0.62 -0.37 1.11
N GLU A 27 -1.60 -0.45 0.22
CA GLU A 27 -1.63 -1.39 -0.89
C GLU A 27 -1.15 -0.73 -2.18
N SER A 28 -0.35 -1.45 -2.96
CA SER A 28 0.09 -1.02 -4.28
C SER A 28 -0.15 -2.11 -5.32
N SER A 29 -0.63 -1.70 -6.49
CA SER A 29 -0.83 -2.59 -7.65
C SER A 29 0.40 -2.56 -8.54
N PHE A 30 1.01 -3.74 -8.73
CA PHE A 30 2.11 -3.93 -9.67
C PHE A 30 1.59 -4.58 -10.95
N GLU A 31 1.80 -3.90 -12.08
CA GLU A 31 1.33 -4.35 -13.40
C GLU A 31 2.50 -4.92 -14.22
N LEU A 32 2.41 -6.21 -14.55
CA LEU A 32 3.29 -6.87 -15.52
C LEU A 32 2.68 -6.76 -16.93
N GLY A 33 3.51 -6.43 -17.92
CA GLY A 33 3.13 -6.38 -19.34
C GLY A 33 2.56 -5.05 -19.82
N LYS A 34 2.41 -4.04 -18.95
CA LYS A 34 2.15 -2.66 -19.39
C LYS A 34 3.48 -1.94 -19.60
N ARG A 35 3.77 -1.52 -20.82
CA ARG A 35 4.80 -0.49 -21.05
C ARG A 35 4.29 0.79 -20.38
N SER A 36 4.87 1.16 -19.23
CA SER A 36 4.49 2.38 -18.49
C SER A 36 4.68 3.65 -19.33
N THR A 37 5.59 3.57 -20.30
CA THR A 37 5.88 4.63 -21.24
C THR A 37 5.49 4.22 -22.66
N ARG A 38 4.83 5.13 -23.38
CA ARG A 38 4.67 5.03 -24.82
C ARG A 38 6.06 5.08 -25.44
N THR A 39 6.49 4.01 -26.10
CA THR A 39 7.78 3.99 -26.81
C THR A 39 7.79 5.16 -27.80
N ARG A 40 8.72 6.10 -27.61
CA ARG A 40 8.92 7.23 -28.52
C ARG A 40 9.86 6.77 -29.63
N VAL A 41 9.45 7.02 -30.87
CA VAL A 41 10.25 6.74 -32.07
C VAL A 41 10.36 8.02 -32.89
N TRP A 42 11.49 8.23 -33.55
CA TRP A 42 11.67 9.28 -34.55
C TRP A 42 11.26 8.73 -35.90
N ARG A 43 10.37 9.43 -36.61
CA ARG A 43 9.87 9.02 -37.93
C ARG A 43 9.33 10.19 -38.72
N THR A 44 9.39 10.09 -40.03
CA THR A 44 8.73 10.98 -40.99
C THR A 44 7.23 10.69 -41.06
N PRO A 45 6.39 11.59 -41.62
CA PRO A 45 4.96 11.32 -41.80
C PRO A 45 4.64 10.06 -42.62
N GLN A 46 5.50 9.69 -43.56
CA GLN A 46 5.35 8.52 -44.43
C GLN A 46 5.57 7.20 -43.68
N GLU A 47 6.49 7.20 -42.71
CA GLU A 47 6.85 6.03 -41.90
C GLU A 47 5.84 5.72 -40.79
N LYS A 48 4.71 6.44 -40.74
CA LYS A 48 3.71 6.34 -39.66
C LYS A 48 3.15 4.93 -39.45
N TYR A 49 3.07 4.14 -40.51
CA TYR A 49 2.48 2.80 -40.51
C TYR A 49 3.52 1.69 -40.71
N GLU A 50 4.81 2.03 -40.71
CA GLU A 50 5.88 1.04 -40.72
C GLU A 50 5.89 0.28 -39.39
N VAL A 51 6.15 -1.03 -39.46
CA VAL A 51 6.13 -1.92 -38.29
C VAL A 51 7.11 -1.44 -37.22
N GLU A 52 8.27 -0.92 -37.63
CA GLU A 52 9.31 -0.36 -36.74
C GLU A 52 8.86 0.91 -36.03
N SER A 53 7.94 1.64 -36.65
CA SER A 53 7.36 2.89 -36.14
C SER A 53 6.08 2.65 -35.32
N MET A 54 5.64 1.40 -35.20
CA MET A 54 4.46 0.99 -34.46
C MET A 54 4.86 0.17 -33.23
N THR A 55 4.25 0.47 -32.09
CA THR A 55 4.29 -0.43 -30.95
C THR A 55 3.02 -1.26 -30.94
N ILE A 56 3.15 -2.58 -31.02
CA ILE A 56 2.03 -3.48 -30.82
C ILE A 56 1.53 -3.28 -29.38
N ASN A 57 0.29 -2.83 -29.22
CA ASN A 57 -0.39 -2.83 -27.95
C ASN A 57 -0.81 -4.27 -27.66
N HIS A 58 0.13 -5.11 -27.23
CA HIS A 58 -0.22 -6.44 -26.75
C HIS A 58 -1.07 -6.29 -25.49
N GLN A 59 -2.39 -6.40 -25.67
CA GLN A 59 -3.35 -6.58 -24.59
C GLN A 59 -3.29 -8.00 -23.98
N LEU A 60 -2.55 -8.92 -24.62
CA LEU A 60 -2.33 -10.28 -24.12
C LEU A 60 -1.34 -10.26 -22.96
N GLY A 61 -1.84 -10.49 -21.75
CA GLY A 61 -1.00 -10.83 -20.60
C GLY A 61 -0.82 -9.74 -19.54
N ARG A 62 -1.67 -8.71 -19.49
CA ARG A 62 -1.69 -7.78 -18.33
C ARG A 62 -2.03 -8.58 -17.08
N ARG A 63 -1.03 -8.79 -16.23
CA ARG A 63 -1.18 -9.41 -14.92
C ARG A 63 -0.89 -8.32 -13.90
N SER A 64 -1.89 -8.00 -13.08
CA SER A 64 -1.69 -7.14 -11.92
C SER A 64 -1.73 -8.00 -10.67
N PHE A 65 -0.79 -7.79 -9.76
CA PHE A 65 -0.88 -8.32 -8.41
C PHE A 65 -0.84 -7.14 -7.43
N MET A 66 -1.56 -7.31 -6.33
CA MET A 66 -1.65 -6.31 -5.27
C MET A 66 -0.73 -6.74 -4.14
N VAL A 67 0.07 -5.80 -3.66
CA VAL A 67 1.00 -6.01 -2.56
C VAL A 67 0.64 -5.05 -1.45
N TRP A 68 0.62 -5.53 -0.22
CA TRP A 68 0.55 -4.72 0.97
C TRP A 68 1.93 -4.67 1.64
N GLY A 69 2.24 -3.55 2.28
CA GLY A 69 3.39 -3.42 3.15
C GLY A 69 3.19 -2.32 4.17
N ALA A 70 4.03 -2.34 5.20
CA ALA A 70 4.03 -1.37 6.28
C ALA A 70 5.44 -0.85 6.58
N LEU A 71 5.49 0.34 7.19
CA LEU A 71 6.72 0.95 7.69
C LEU A 71 6.43 1.69 9.00
N CYS A 72 7.36 1.62 9.94
CA CYS A 72 7.29 2.31 11.23
C CYS A 72 8.68 2.81 11.60
N GLY A 73 8.86 4.13 11.68
CA GLY A 73 10.18 4.74 11.86
C GLY A 73 11.17 4.29 10.78
N ALA A 74 12.16 3.49 11.16
CA ALA A 74 13.19 2.95 10.26
C ALA A 74 13.00 1.46 9.91
N ILE A 75 11.94 0.83 10.42
CA ILE A 75 11.65 -0.60 10.24
C ILE A 75 10.56 -0.76 9.19
N GLN A 76 10.67 -1.78 8.35
CA GLN A 76 9.72 -2.10 7.30
C GLN A 76 9.21 -3.53 7.50
N SER A 77 7.94 -3.77 7.19
CA SER A 77 7.39 -5.12 7.23
C SER A 77 7.85 -5.93 6.01
N GLU A 78 7.70 -7.24 6.12
CA GLU A 78 7.64 -8.09 4.94
C GLU A 78 6.48 -7.70 4.02
N LEU A 79 6.63 -7.94 2.72
CA LEU A 79 5.61 -7.64 1.72
C LEU A 79 4.62 -8.80 1.61
N VAL A 80 3.33 -8.47 1.67
CA VAL A 80 2.24 -9.43 1.59
C VAL A 80 1.59 -9.36 0.21
N PHE A 81 1.55 -10.49 -0.50
CA PHE A 81 0.89 -10.58 -1.80
C PHE A 81 -0.58 -10.97 -1.64
N LEU A 82 -1.48 -10.10 -2.04
CA LEU A 82 -2.91 -10.34 -1.90
C LEU A 82 -3.42 -11.30 -2.99
N PRO A 83 -4.18 -12.34 -2.63
CA PRO A 83 -4.79 -13.23 -3.60
C PRO A 83 -5.76 -12.49 -4.54
N PRO A 84 -5.77 -12.83 -5.84
CA PRO A 84 -6.66 -12.17 -6.80
C PRO A 84 -8.13 -12.44 -6.48
N GLY A 85 -8.96 -11.40 -6.59
CA GLY A 85 -10.41 -11.49 -6.38
C GLY A 85 -10.85 -11.50 -4.91
N GLN A 86 -9.93 -11.49 -3.95
CA GLN A 86 -10.24 -11.51 -2.52
C GLN A 86 -10.20 -10.09 -1.92
N ARG A 87 -11.30 -9.34 -2.11
CA ARG A 87 -11.39 -7.90 -1.72
C ARG A 87 -12.31 -7.60 -0.54
N SER A 88 -12.79 -8.62 0.19
CA SER A 88 -13.63 -8.39 1.36
C SER A 88 -12.77 -8.01 2.57
N ALA A 89 -13.36 -7.31 3.54
CA ALA A 89 -12.71 -7.00 4.81
C ALA A 89 -12.23 -8.26 5.54
N VAL A 90 -13.03 -9.33 5.55
CA VAL A 90 -12.66 -10.63 6.15
C VAL A 90 -11.41 -11.21 5.48
N ASN A 91 -11.36 -11.21 4.14
CA ASN A 91 -10.18 -11.69 3.43
C ASN A 91 -8.98 -10.79 3.68
N PHE A 92 -9.18 -9.49 3.87
CA PHE A 92 -8.10 -8.58 4.19
C PHE A 92 -7.50 -8.90 5.57
N ILE A 93 -8.34 -9.18 6.58
CA ILE A 93 -7.87 -9.64 7.89
C ILE A 93 -7.03 -10.91 7.76
N LEU A 94 -7.57 -11.95 7.12
CA LEU A 94 -6.91 -13.26 6.99
C LEU A 94 -5.64 -13.22 6.14
N ASN A 95 -5.61 -12.39 5.10
CA ASN A 95 -4.47 -12.35 4.17
C ASN A 95 -3.43 -11.28 4.53
N VAL A 96 -3.80 -10.24 5.29
CA VAL A 96 -2.93 -9.07 5.55
C VAL A 96 -2.75 -8.84 7.03
N TYR A 97 -3.82 -8.70 7.81
CA TYR A 97 -3.66 -8.36 9.23
C TYR A 97 -3.02 -9.48 10.03
N GLU A 98 -3.53 -10.71 9.90
CA GLU A 98 -3.01 -11.86 10.64
C GLU A 98 -1.58 -12.26 10.23
N PRO A 99 -1.25 -12.40 8.93
CA PRO A 99 0.09 -12.86 8.54
C PRO A 99 1.11 -11.73 8.33
N GLY A 100 0.67 -10.47 8.23
CA GLY A 100 1.53 -9.32 7.92
C GLY A 100 1.58 -8.29 9.04
N LEU A 101 0.43 -7.73 9.39
CA LEU A 101 0.36 -6.63 10.36
C LEU A 101 0.68 -7.09 11.79
N LEU A 102 0.08 -8.18 12.27
CA LEU A 102 0.27 -8.66 13.64
C LEU A 102 1.73 -9.07 13.92
N PRO A 103 2.42 -9.83 13.04
CA PRO A 103 3.84 -10.09 13.21
C PRO A 103 4.69 -8.82 13.17
N PHE A 104 4.31 -7.82 12.38
CA PHE A 104 5.02 -6.55 12.35
C PHE A 104 4.87 -5.77 13.66
N TYR A 105 3.69 -5.82 14.29
CA TYR A 105 3.49 -5.29 15.64
C TYR A 105 4.44 -5.95 16.67
N ASP A 106 4.54 -7.28 16.63
CA ASP A 106 5.45 -8.03 17.50
C ASP A 106 6.91 -7.64 17.26
N GLU A 107 7.32 -7.54 15.99
CA GLU A 107 8.68 -7.11 15.62
C GLU A 107 9.01 -5.71 16.16
N LEU A 108 8.05 -4.77 16.13
CA LEU A 108 8.26 -3.42 16.65
C LEU A 108 8.43 -3.40 18.18
N ILE A 109 7.71 -4.26 18.90
CA ILE A 109 7.93 -4.42 20.35
C ILE A 109 9.29 -5.04 20.62
N ASP A 110 9.63 -6.13 19.93
CA ASP A 110 10.90 -6.83 20.11
C ASP A 110 12.10 -5.94 19.76
N ALA A 111 11.95 -5.05 18.78
CA ALA A 111 12.94 -4.04 18.42
C ALA A 111 13.02 -2.85 19.39
N GLY A 112 12.11 -2.78 20.39
CA GLY A 112 12.07 -1.72 21.39
C GLY A 112 11.53 -0.39 20.87
N VAL A 113 10.79 -0.39 19.75
CA VAL A 113 10.12 0.82 19.23
C VAL A 113 8.98 1.24 20.16
N ALA A 114 8.30 0.26 20.77
CA ALA A 114 7.23 0.44 21.72
C ALA A 114 7.24 -0.66 22.78
N GLU A 115 6.71 -0.38 23.97
CA GLU A 115 6.60 -1.37 25.05
C GLU A 115 5.39 -2.30 24.87
N ASN A 116 4.37 -1.83 24.16
CA ASN A 116 3.13 -2.55 23.87
C ASN A 116 2.43 -1.92 22.66
N TYR A 117 1.34 -2.55 22.19
CA TYR A 117 0.60 -2.09 21.03
C TYR A 117 -0.09 -0.73 21.22
N ASP A 118 -0.47 -0.35 22.46
CA ASP A 118 -1.17 0.91 22.74
C ASP A 118 -0.30 2.16 22.46
N GLN A 119 1.01 1.98 22.44
CA GLN A 119 1.96 3.04 22.11
C GLN A 119 2.17 3.21 20.59
N LEU A 120 1.62 2.32 19.77
CA LEU A 120 1.72 2.34 18.33
C LEU A 120 0.42 2.86 17.70
N THR A 121 0.54 3.67 16.66
CA THR A 121 -0.62 4.18 15.91
C THR A 121 -0.66 3.54 14.54
N LEU A 122 -1.70 2.76 14.25
CA LEU A 122 -1.96 2.25 12.91
C LEU A 122 -2.53 3.38 12.03
N MET A 123 -1.93 3.56 10.86
CA MET A 123 -2.36 4.53 9.87
C MET A 123 -2.66 3.84 8.54
N GLU A 124 -3.96 3.80 8.21
CA GLU A 124 -4.49 3.26 6.96
C GLU A 124 -5.33 4.32 6.22
N ASP A 125 -5.67 4.04 4.98
CA ASP A 125 -6.59 4.90 4.24
C ASP A 125 -8.07 4.67 4.67
N GLY A 126 -8.97 5.50 4.14
CA GLY A 126 -10.40 5.41 4.43
C GLY A 126 -11.15 4.37 3.59
N ALA A 127 -10.49 3.37 3.00
CA ALA A 127 -11.16 2.42 2.12
C ALA A 127 -12.19 1.58 2.90
N PRO A 128 -13.31 1.17 2.25
CA PRO A 128 -14.39 0.46 2.92
C PRO A 128 -13.97 -0.82 3.65
N ILE A 129 -12.89 -1.46 3.21
CA ILE A 129 -12.34 -2.66 3.86
C ILE A 129 -11.72 -2.34 5.22
N HIS A 130 -11.10 -1.17 5.41
CA HIS A 130 -10.54 -0.75 6.69
C HIS A 130 -11.62 -0.21 7.61
N THR A 131 -12.67 0.43 7.07
CA THR A 131 -13.74 1.00 7.89
C THR A 131 -14.87 0.02 8.21
N ALA A 132 -14.83 -1.21 7.69
CA ALA A 132 -15.85 -2.23 7.93
C ALA A 132 -15.91 -2.62 9.42
N GLN A 133 -17.09 -2.98 9.92
CA GLN A 133 -17.28 -3.37 11.32
C GLN A 133 -16.32 -4.49 11.72
N VAL A 134 -16.20 -5.54 10.91
CA VAL A 134 -15.28 -6.66 11.18
C VAL A 134 -13.81 -6.24 11.29
N SER A 135 -13.38 -5.23 10.52
CA SER A 135 -12.03 -4.69 10.59
C SER A 135 -11.84 -3.83 11.83
N ASN A 136 -12.87 -3.08 12.24
CA ASN A 136 -12.82 -2.31 13.48
C ASN A 136 -12.82 -3.23 14.71
N ASP A 137 -13.63 -4.28 14.71
CA ASP A 137 -13.70 -5.27 15.80
C ASP A 137 -12.39 -6.02 15.95
N TRP A 138 -11.69 -6.33 14.85
CA TRP A 138 -10.39 -6.99 14.90
C TRP A 138 -9.29 -6.11 15.52
N ARG A 139 -9.36 -4.78 15.37
CA ARG A 139 -8.35 -3.85 15.90
C ARG A 139 -8.57 -3.48 17.38
N GLN A 140 -9.66 -3.91 18.00
CA GLN A 140 -9.96 -3.66 19.42
C GLN A 140 -9.31 -4.72 20.31
#